data_AF-T1PJG3-F1
#
_entry.id   AF-T1PJG3-F1
#
_cell.length_a   1.000
_cell.length_b   1.000
_cell.length_c   1.000
_cell.angle_alpha   90.00
_cell.angle_beta   90.00
_cell.angle_gamma   90.00
#
_symmetry.space_group_name_H-M   'P 1'
#
loop_
_entity.id
_entity.type
_entity.pdbx_description
1 polymer ?
#
loop_
_entity_poly.entity_id
_entity_poly.type
_entity_poly.pdbx_seq_one_letter_code
_entity_poly.pdbx_strand_id
1 'polypeptide(L)'
;MGTPCLNWPKQAANKLYRIQTPGAPLFRPVHHDNIRLDDFAMGTNAIVAVISYTGYDMEDAMIINKSAHERGFAYGSIYKSKFLEMRGTNYFARNPNMPELSKTLDNDGLPHPGAKLSYGNPFYSYFDTEESTYKLVKLDEKEDCVVDSVRYCGSFKATEPRLVCVTLRIPRPPTIGDKFASRAGQKGICSQKYPAEDLPFSETGLIPDIVFNPHGFPSRMTIAMMIETMAGKSAALHGLVHDATPFRFSEKHTAIDYFGKLLEAGGYNYYGTERLYSGVDGREMTADIFFGIVHYQRLRHMVFDKWQVRSTGPVDAITQQPIKGRKRGGGVRFGEMERDALISHGAAFLLQDRLFHNSDKTHSLVCNKCGSILAPLKKIVKRSQNTGKLHSVPDTCRLCGDGSGVGYIEIPCSFKYLVTELSSVNINARFKLMEI
;
A
#
# COMPACT_ATOMS: atom_id res chain seq x y z
N MET A 1 -9.93 7.72 -6.92
CA MET A 1 -10.67 6.52 -7.33
C MET A 1 -12.02 7.00 -7.77
N GLY A 2 -12.43 6.63 -8.97
CA GLY A 2 -13.71 7.01 -9.58
C GLY A 2 -14.24 5.84 -10.38
N THR A 3 -15.00 6.11 -11.42
CA THR A 3 -15.38 5.10 -12.42
C THR A 3 -14.38 5.15 -13.58
N PRO A 4 -13.44 4.18 -13.71
CA PRO A 4 -12.37 4.29 -14.71
C PRO A 4 -12.86 4.05 -16.14
N CYS A 5 -13.80 3.13 -16.32
CA CYS A 5 -14.44 2.80 -17.59
C CYS A 5 -15.76 2.05 -17.30
N LEU A 6 -16.72 2.13 -18.22
CA LEU A 6 -18.00 1.41 -18.12
C LEU A 6 -17.88 -0.05 -18.53
N ASN A 7 -16.97 -0.35 -19.46
CA ASN A 7 -16.70 -1.71 -19.94
C ASN A 7 -15.63 -2.45 -19.13
N TRP A 8 -15.39 -2.05 -17.88
CA TRP A 8 -14.41 -2.71 -17.00
C TRP A 8 -14.53 -4.24 -16.94
N PRO A 9 -15.72 -4.91 -17.03
CA PRO A 9 -15.78 -6.38 -16.96
C PRO A 9 -15.12 -7.05 -18.16
N LYS A 10 -15.05 -6.33 -19.29
CA LYS A 10 -14.45 -6.80 -20.53
C LYS A 10 -12.97 -6.39 -20.65
N GLN A 11 -12.51 -5.47 -19.81
CA GLN A 11 -11.13 -4.98 -19.85
C GLN A 11 -10.16 -5.98 -19.22
N ALA A 12 -8.92 -6.00 -19.71
CA ALA A 12 -7.83 -6.84 -19.18
C ALA A 12 -6.67 -5.99 -18.65
N ALA A 13 -6.99 -4.83 -18.07
CA ALA A 13 -5.98 -3.90 -17.58
C ALA A 13 -5.28 -4.44 -16.33
N ASN A 14 -3.97 -4.17 -16.21
CA ASN A 14 -3.15 -4.64 -15.09
C ASN A 14 -3.70 -4.24 -13.73
N LYS A 15 -4.22 -3.01 -13.60
CA LYS A 15 -4.88 -2.53 -12.38
C LYS A 15 -5.90 -1.45 -12.69
N LEU A 16 -7.14 -1.64 -12.23
CA LEU A 16 -8.21 -0.63 -12.27
C LEU A 16 -8.68 -0.30 -10.85
N TYR A 17 -8.94 0.97 -10.59
CA TYR A 17 -9.45 1.44 -9.31
C TYR A 17 -10.87 1.95 -9.50
N ARG A 18 -11.84 1.28 -8.89
CA ARG A 18 -13.26 1.61 -9.02
C ARG A 18 -13.86 1.96 -7.67
N ILE A 19 -14.56 3.08 -7.59
CA ILE A 19 -15.46 3.38 -6.47
C ILE A 19 -16.82 2.75 -6.74
N GLN A 20 -17.47 2.21 -5.71
CA GLN A 20 -18.68 1.39 -5.89
C GLN A 20 -19.94 2.24 -6.03
N THR A 21 -20.05 3.29 -5.22
CA THR A 21 -21.22 4.17 -5.13
C THR A 21 -20.81 5.62 -5.35
N PRO A 22 -20.35 6.00 -6.56
CA PRO A 22 -20.05 7.39 -6.84
C PRO A 22 -21.32 8.25 -6.85
N GLY A 23 -21.20 9.49 -6.41
CA GLY A 23 -22.25 10.51 -6.51
C GLY A 23 -21.87 11.62 -7.48
N ALA A 24 -22.86 12.24 -8.10
CA ALA A 24 -22.67 13.48 -8.86
C ALA A 24 -22.48 14.67 -7.91
N PRO A 25 -21.54 15.59 -8.15
CA PRO A 25 -21.36 16.78 -7.31
C PRO A 25 -22.57 17.72 -7.40
N LEU A 26 -23.06 18.20 -6.26
CA LEU A 26 -24.21 19.14 -6.20
C LEU A 26 -23.85 20.58 -6.61
N PHE A 27 -22.56 20.93 -6.55
CA PHE A 27 -22.02 22.22 -6.94
C PHE A 27 -20.99 22.01 -8.05
N ARG A 28 -21.30 22.29 -9.31
CA ARG A 28 -20.42 21.90 -10.44
C ARG A 28 -20.49 22.89 -11.59
N PRO A 29 -19.39 23.07 -12.36
CA PRO A 29 -19.40 23.99 -13.49
C PRO A 29 -20.23 23.41 -14.64
N VAL A 30 -20.78 24.27 -15.50
CA VAL A 30 -21.56 23.85 -16.69
C VAL A 30 -20.76 22.89 -17.60
N HIS A 31 -19.44 23.07 -17.66
CA HIS A 31 -18.54 22.19 -18.42
C HIS A 31 -18.57 20.72 -17.96
N HIS A 32 -18.89 20.46 -16.69
CA HIS A 32 -19.05 19.11 -16.18
C HIS A 32 -20.11 18.33 -16.97
N ASP A 33 -21.22 19.00 -17.28
CA ASP A 33 -22.37 18.41 -17.95
C ASP A 33 -22.16 18.36 -19.46
N ASN A 34 -21.51 19.39 -20.03
CA ASN A 34 -21.13 19.41 -21.44
C ASN A 34 -20.20 18.24 -21.83
N ILE A 35 -19.31 17.83 -20.92
CA ILE A 35 -18.37 16.71 -21.14
C ILE A 35 -18.95 15.36 -20.66
N ARG A 36 -20.15 15.37 -20.06
CA ARG A 36 -20.82 14.19 -19.48
C ARG A 36 -19.95 13.48 -18.45
N LEU A 37 -19.34 14.26 -17.55
CA LEU A 37 -18.47 13.70 -16.51
C LEU A 37 -19.24 12.79 -15.52
N ASP A 38 -20.57 12.92 -15.45
CA ASP A 38 -21.46 12.05 -14.67
C ASP A 38 -21.34 10.58 -15.09
N ASP A 39 -21.07 10.28 -16.37
CA ASP A 39 -20.85 8.90 -16.85
C ASP A 39 -19.62 8.26 -16.16
N PHE A 40 -18.69 9.10 -15.70
CA PHE A 40 -17.46 8.69 -15.03
C PHE A 40 -17.33 9.32 -13.64
N ALA A 41 -18.43 9.38 -12.89
CA ALA A 41 -18.50 10.05 -11.60
C ALA A 41 -17.33 9.72 -10.65
N MET A 42 -16.81 10.77 -10.00
CA MET A 42 -15.55 10.74 -9.27
C MET A 42 -15.70 11.25 -7.83
N GLY A 43 -16.14 10.38 -6.92
CA GLY A 43 -16.26 10.72 -5.51
C GLY A 43 -17.67 10.54 -4.99
N THR A 44 -17.93 11.07 -3.80
CA THR A 44 -19.20 10.97 -3.09
C THR A 44 -19.49 12.29 -2.39
N ASN A 45 -20.75 12.70 -2.39
CA ASN A 45 -21.18 13.82 -1.55
C ASN A 45 -21.17 13.36 -0.10
N ALA A 46 -20.51 14.12 0.76
CA ALA A 46 -20.37 13.82 2.17
C ALA A 46 -20.90 15.00 2.98
N ILE A 47 -21.59 14.70 4.09
CA ILE A 47 -21.93 15.72 5.08
C ILE A 47 -20.66 16.02 5.89
N VAL A 48 -20.25 17.27 5.89
CA VAL A 48 -19.02 17.75 6.53
C VAL A 48 -19.36 18.70 7.66
N ALA A 49 -18.80 18.42 8.83
CA ALA A 49 -18.74 19.36 9.94
C ALA A 49 -17.34 19.97 10.03
N VAL A 50 -17.25 21.29 10.03
CA VAL A 50 -16.00 22.01 10.28
C VAL A 50 -15.91 22.32 11.77
N ILE A 51 -15.28 21.43 12.52
CA ILE A 51 -15.17 21.51 13.98
C ILE A 51 -13.93 20.78 14.47
N SER A 52 -13.26 21.34 15.48
CA SER A 52 -12.24 20.64 16.27
C SER A 52 -12.94 19.94 17.44
N TYR A 53 -13.25 18.66 17.29
CA TYR A 53 -14.00 17.90 18.31
C TYR A 53 -13.22 16.71 18.86
N THR A 54 -12.65 15.88 17.98
CA THR A 54 -12.08 14.59 18.38
C THR A 54 -10.65 14.65 18.91
N GLY A 55 -9.90 15.70 18.54
CA GLY A 55 -8.46 15.80 18.80
C GLY A 55 -7.58 14.96 17.86
N TYR A 56 -8.17 14.00 17.13
CA TYR A 56 -7.49 13.17 16.13
C TYR A 56 -7.50 13.79 14.72
N ASP A 57 -8.14 14.96 14.57
CA ASP A 57 -8.29 15.75 13.35
C ASP A 57 -7.29 16.91 13.25
N MET A 58 -6.22 16.93 14.05
CA MET A 58 -5.18 17.95 13.95
C MET A 58 -4.41 17.89 12.63
N GLU A 59 -3.93 19.05 12.17
CA GLU A 59 -3.25 19.23 10.88
C GLU A 59 -4.11 18.82 9.67
N ASP A 60 -3.59 17.95 8.80
CA ASP A 60 -4.27 17.44 7.60
C ASP A 60 -5.08 16.17 7.90
N ALA A 61 -5.34 15.87 9.17
CA ALA A 61 -6.11 14.70 9.56
C ALA A 61 -7.62 14.97 9.45
N MET A 62 -8.39 13.95 9.07
CA MET A 62 -9.84 14.01 9.07
C MET A 62 -10.42 12.75 9.69
N ILE A 63 -11.63 12.88 10.22
CA ILE A 63 -12.36 11.76 10.81
C ILE A 63 -13.45 11.31 9.86
N ILE A 64 -13.64 9.99 9.78
CA ILE A 64 -14.75 9.40 9.05
C ILE A 64 -15.70 8.78 10.06
N ASN A 65 -17.00 9.01 9.85
CA ASN A 65 -18.05 8.35 10.61
C ASN A 65 -18.03 6.84 10.35
N LYS A 66 -17.88 6.06 11.42
CA LYS A 66 -17.81 4.61 11.38
C LYS A 66 -19.09 3.99 10.81
N SER A 67 -20.26 4.51 11.17
CA SER A 67 -21.54 4.00 10.65
C SER A 67 -21.72 4.35 9.17
N ALA A 68 -21.29 5.53 8.73
CA ALA A 68 -21.27 5.86 7.30
C ALA A 68 -20.35 4.91 6.52
N HIS A 69 -19.14 4.65 7.04
CA HIS A 69 -18.22 3.66 6.48
C HIS A 69 -18.84 2.26 6.37
N GLU A 70 -19.50 1.78 7.42
CA GLU A 70 -20.15 0.45 7.45
C GLU A 70 -21.33 0.34 6.48
N ARG A 71 -22.02 1.45 6.20
CA ARG A 71 -23.06 1.57 5.16
C ARG A 71 -22.49 1.66 3.74
N GLY A 72 -21.17 1.66 3.57
CA GLY A 72 -20.50 1.65 2.27
C GLY A 72 -19.97 3.00 1.80
N PHE A 73 -19.86 4.00 2.68
CA PHE A 73 -19.27 5.30 2.33
C PHE A 73 -17.88 5.14 1.71
N ALA A 74 -17.70 5.70 0.51
CA ALA A 74 -16.47 5.67 -0.27
C ALA A 74 -15.83 4.27 -0.47
N TYR A 75 -16.65 3.21 -0.46
CA TYR A 75 -16.20 1.85 -0.70
C TYR A 75 -15.64 1.70 -2.13
N GLY A 76 -14.51 1.02 -2.25
CA GLY A 76 -13.84 0.81 -3.53
C GLY A 76 -13.41 -0.63 -3.75
N SER A 77 -13.13 -0.96 -4.99
CA SER A 77 -12.53 -2.24 -5.39
C SER A 77 -11.41 -2.00 -6.38
N ILE A 78 -10.37 -2.83 -6.28
CA ILE A 78 -9.28 -2.87 -7.25
C ILE A 78 -9.44 -4.12 -8.09
N TYR A 79 -9.43 -3.97 -9.40
CA TYR A 79 -9.40 -5.09 -10.33
C TYR A 79 -7.96 -5.27 -10.81
N LYS A 80 -7.40 -6.48 -10.69
CA LYS A 80 -6.07 -6.84 -11.20
C LYS A 80 -6.22 -8.01 -12.16
N SER A 81 -5.82 -7.85 -13.41
CA SER A 81 -5.75 -8.94 -14.37
C SER A 81 -4.39 -9.64 -14.30
N LYS A 82 -4.41 -10.97 -14.27
CA LYS A 82 -3.22 -11.83 -14.37
C LYS A 82 -3.34 -12.68 -15.63
N PHE A 83 -2.30 -12.63 -16.44
CA PHE A 83 -2.17 -13.44 -17.64
C PHE A 83 -1.39 -14.71 -17.30
N LEU A 84 -2.02 -15.85 -17.53
CA LEU A 84 -1.48 -17.18 -17.36
C LEU A 84 -1.14 -17.73 -18.75
N GLU A 85 0.14 -17.85 -19.04
CA GLU A 85 0.62 -18.35 -20.33
C GLU A 85 1.26 -19.72 -20.13
N MET A 86 0.83 -20.70 -20.93
CA MET A 86 1.43 -22.03 -20.95
C MET A 86 2.45 -22.14 -22.08
N ARG A 87 3.65 -22.62 -21.75
CA ARG A 87 4.72 -22.85 -22.74
C ARG A 87 4.68 -24.29 -23.25
N GLY A 88 4.94 -24.46 -24.55
CA GLY A 88 5.04 -25.77 -25.18
C GLY A 88 3.71 -26.53 -25.22
N THR A 89 3.76 -27.83 -24.94
CA THR A 89 2.63 -28.76 -24.95
C THR A 89 1.85 -28.83 -23.63
N ASN A 90 2.21 -27.99 -22.65
CA ASN A 90 1.58 -27.98 -21.34
C ASN A 90 0.15 -27.44 -21.40
N TYR A 91 -0.75 -28.03 -20.59
CA TYR A 91 -2.15 -27.67 -20.57
C TYR A 91 -2.71 -27.55 -19.14
N PHE A 92 -3.71 -26.69 -18.97
CA PHE A 92 -4.42 -26.53 -17.72
C PHE A 92 -5.23 -27.80 -17.41
N ALA A 93 -5.04 -28.34 -16.22
CA ALA A 93 -5.78 -29.50 -15.73
C ALA A 93 -5.65 -29.58 -14.21
N ARG A 94 -6.74 -29.96 -13.54
CA ARG A 94 -6.70 -30.23 -12.10
C ARG A 94 -6.05 -31.58 -11.81
N ASN A 95 -5.19 -31.62 -10.79
CA ASN A 95 -4.59 -32.87 -10.33
C ASN A 95 -5.68 -33.85 -9.81
N PRO A 96 -5.85 -35.04 -10.42
CA PRO A 96 -6.83 -36.03 -9.98
C PRO A 96 -6.55 -36.60 -8.58
N ASN A 97 -5.29 -36.62 -8.16
CA ASN A 97 -4.85 -37.23 -6.90
C ASN A 97 -5.15 -36.37 -5.67
N MET A 98 -5.53 -35.09 -5.86
CA MET A 98 -5.81 -34.14 -4.79
C MET A 98 -7.27 -33.65 -4.87
N PRO A 99 -8.23 -34.40 -4.31
CA PRO A 99 -9.65 -34.04 -4.39
C PRO A 99 -9.98 -32.73 -3.66
N GLU A 100 -9.16 -32.30 -2.70
CA GLU A 100 -9.34 -31.04 -1.96
C GLU A 100 -9.31 -29.79 -2.86
N LEU A 101 -8.61 -29.87 -4.00
CA LEU A 101 -8.51 -28.76 -4.96
C LEU A 101 -9.85 -28.42 -5.62
N SER A 102 -10.80 -29.35 -5.63
CA SER A 102 -12.14 -29.16 -6.21
C SER A 102 -12.95 -28.02 -5.59
N LYS A 103 -12.61 -27.60 -4.37
CA LYS A 103 -13.25 -26.46 -3.71
C LYS A 103 -12.88 -25.12 -4.34
N THR A 104 -11.69 -25.05 -4.94
CA THR A 104 -11.10 -23.81 -5.45
C THR A 104 -10.93 -23.81 -6.97
N LEU A 105 -10.59 -24.97 -7.54
CA LEU A 105 -10.28 -25.18 -8.94
C LEU A 105 -11.29 -26.10 -9.61
N ASP A 106 -11.73 -25.70 -10.80
CA ASP A 106 -12.58 -26.50 -11.66
C ASP A 106 -11.77 -27.66 -12.30
N ASN A 107 -12.46 -28.52 -13.05
CA ASN A 107 -11.85 -29.67 -13.73
C ASN A 107 -10.77 -29.26 -14.73
N ASP A 108 -10.89 -28.06 -15.31
CA ASP A 108 -9.90 -27.47 -16.22
C ASP A 108 -8.63 -26.96 -15.49
N GLY A 109 -8.58 -26.99 -14.16
CA GLY A 109 -7.44 -26.53 -13.38
C GLY A 109 -7.41 -25.01 -13.15
N LEU A 110 -8.45 -24.28 -13.53
CA LEU A 110 -8.60 -22.83 -13.29
C LEU A 110 -9.53 -22.55 -12.10
N PRO A 111 -9.46 -21.37 -11.48
CA PRO A 111 -10.26 -21.07 -10.31
C PRO A 111 -11.69 -20.66 -10.69
N HIS A 112 -12.67 -21.03 -9.86
CA HIS A 112 -14.07 -20.68 -10.12
C HIS A 112 -14.32 -19.15 -10.00
N PRO A 113 -15.08 -18.53 -10.92
CA PRO A 113 -15.58 -17.17 -10.73
C PRO A 113 -16.38 -17.07 -9.43
N GLY A 114 -16.09 -16.05 -8.62
CA GLY A 114 -16.66 -15.85 -7.29
C GLY A 114 -15.88 -16.50 -6.14
N ALA A 115 -14.88 -17.35 -6.42
CA ALA A 115 -14.06 -17.96 -5.39
C ALA A 115 -13.25 -16.90 -4.61
N LYS A 116 -13.26 -17.01 -3.28
CA LYS A 116 -12.42 -16.19 -2.39
C LYS A 116 -11.05 -16.86 -2.26
N LEU A 117 -10.00 -16.12 -2.61
CA LEU A 117 -8.62 -16.60 -2.57
C LEU A 117 -7.80 -15.72 -1.62
N SER A 118 -7.06 -16.39 -0.73
CA SER A 118 -6.09 -15.79 0.16
C SER A 118 -4.66 -16.19 -0.24
N TYR A 119 -3.68 -15.54 0.36
CA TYR A 119 -2.26 -15.83 0.11
C TYR A 119 -1.94 -17.32 0.33
N GLY A 120 -1.29 -17.95 -0.65
CA GLY A 120 -0.91 -19.36 -0.57
C GLY A 120 -2.00 -20.36 -0.95
N ASN A 121 -3.23 -19.91 -1.25
CA ASN A 121 -4.27 -20.78 -1.78
C ASN A 121 -3.90 -21.27 -3.20
N PRO A 122 -4.38 -22.46 -3.62
CA PRO A 122 -4.31 -22.91 -5.01
C PRO A 122 -4.85 -21.85 -5.97
N PHE A 123 -4.06 -21.41 -6.95
CA PHE A 123 -4.49 -20.42 -7.94
C PHE A 123 -4.82 -21.06 -9.30
N TYR A 124 -3.92 -21.88 -9.82
CA TYR A 124 -4.18 -22.73 -10.98
C TYR A 124 -3.30 -23.98 -10.94
N SER A 125 -3.74 -25.01 -11.65
CA SER A 125 -3.03 -26.28 -11.83
C SER A 125 -2.81 -26.53 -13.31
N TYR A 126 -1.64 -27.05 -13.66
CA TYR A 126 -1.34 -27.46 -15.03
C TYR A 126 -0.60 -28.79 -15.05
N PHE A 127 -0.76 -29.52 -16.14
CA PHE A 127 -0.03 -30.74 -16.42
C PHE A 127 1.22 -30.40 -17.23
N ASP A 128 2.38 -30.74 -16.69
CA ASP A 128 3.66 -30.62 -17.37
C ASP A 128 3.93 -31.89 -18.17
N THR A 129 3.93 -31.77 -19.49
CA THR A 129 4.10 -32.90 -20.40
C THR A 129 5.53 -33.45 -20.41
N GLU A 130 6.54 -32.62 -20.12
CA GLU A 130 7.94 -33.05 -20.08
C GLU A 130 8.23 -33.92 -18.85
N GLU A 131 7.74 -33.49 -17.68
CA GLU A 131 7.92 -34.21 -16.42
C GLU A 131 6.82 -35.25 -16.15
N SER A 132 5.73 -35.25 -16.93
CA SER A 132 4.53 -36.05 -16.69
C SER A 132 3.93 -35.87 -15.28
N THR A 133 4.03 -34.66 -14.72
CA THR A 133 3.54 -34.33 -13.38
C THR A 133 2.58 -33.14 -13.39
N TYR A 134 1.65 -33.13 -12.42
CA TYR A 134 0.77 -31.98 -12.18
C TYR A 134 1.48 -30.96 -11.28
N LYS A 135 1.66 -29.73 -11.78
CA LYS A 135 2.24 -28.62 -11.04
C LYS A 135 1.14 -27.68 -10.55
N LEU A 136 1.11 -27.46 -9.24
CA LEU A 136 0.18 -26.53 -8.59
C LEU A 136 0.86 -25.18 -8.34
N VAL A 137 0.29 -24.11 -8.86
CA VAL A 137 0.74 -22.75 -8.61
C VAL A 137 -0.18 -22.08 -7.60
N LYS A 138 0.43 -21.60 -6.51
CA LYS A 138 -0.28 -20.88 -5.43
C LYS A 138 -0.35 -19.39 -5.71
N LEU A 139 -1.35 -18.73 -5.13
CA LEU A 139 -1.50 -17.28 -5.25
C LEU A 139 -0.38 -16.54 -4.52
N ASP A 140 0.32 -15.66 -5.23
CA ASP A 140 1.40 -14.79 -4.73
C ASP A 140 0.90 -13.45 -4.16
N GLU A 141 -0.37 -13.09 -4.40
CA GLU A 141 -0.96 -11.87 -3.85
C GLU A 141 -1.24 -12.06 -2.36
N LYS A 142 -0.72 -11.13 -1.55
CA LYS A 142 -0.90 -11.11 -0.09
C LYS A 142 -2.29 -10.61 0.34
N GLU A 143 -3.06 -10.10 -0.60
CA GLU A 143 -4.37 -9.51 -0.37
C GLU A 143 -5.44 -10.54 -0.66
N ASP A 144 -6.42 -10.62 0.23
CA ASP A 144 -7.62 -11.41 -0.03
C ASP A 144 -8.33 -10.85 -1.26
N CYS A 145 -8.64 -11.74 -2.19
CA CYS A 145 -9.22 -11.38 -3.47
C CYS A 145 -10.34 -12.35 -3.83
N VAL A 146 -11.21 -11.89 -4.73
CA VAL A 146 -12.28 -12.69 -5.30
C VAL A 146 -12.03 -12.81 -6.79
N VAL A 147 -12.15 -14.01 -7.34
CA VAL A 147 -12.08 -14.20 -8.79
C VAL A 147 -13.30 -13.55 -9.42
N ASP A 148 -13.08 -12.56 -10.28
CA ASP A 148 -14.16 -11.82 -10.94
C ASP A 148 -14.54 -12.47 -12.28
N SER A 149 -13.54 -12.73 -13.12
CA SER A 149 -13.72 -13.38 -14.41
C SER A 149 -12.50 -14.20 -14.81
N VAL A 150 -12.74 -15.30 -15.52
CA VAL A 150 -11.72 -16.13 -16.16
C VAL A 150 -12.01 -16.14 -17.65
N ARG A 151 -11.03 -15.73 -18.46
CA ARG A 151 -11.20 -15.60 -19.92
C ARG A 151 -10.11 -16.34 -20.66
N TYR A 152 -10.50 -17.28 -21.50
CA TYR A 152 -9.60 -17.91 -22.46
C TYR A 152 -9.28 -16.91 -23.57
N CYS A 153 -8.00 -16.63 -23.75
CA CYS A 153 -7.48 -15.79 -24.82
C CYS A 153 -7.02 -16.72 -25.95
N GLY A 154 -7.93 -17.00 -26.88
CA GLY A 154 -7.61 -17.78 -28.07
C GLY A 154 -6.81 -16.98 -29.09
N SER A 155 -6.07 -17.69 -29.91
CA SER A 155 -5.50 -17.17 -31.16
C SER A 155 -6.19 -17.81 -32.35
N PHE A 156 -6.13 -17.14 -33.50
CA PHE A 156 -6.55 -17.71 -34.78
C PHE A 156 -5.62 -18.85 -35.24
N LYS A 157 -4.40 -18.92 -34.69
CA LYS A 157 -3.45 -20.01 -34.97
C LYS A 157 -3.53 -21.08 -33.88
N ALA A 158 -3.74 -22.33 -34.30
CA ALA A 158 -3.84 -23.48 -33.40
C ALA A 158 -2.53 -23.79 -32.62
N THR A 159 -1.39 -23.26 -33.07
CA THR A 159 -0.06 -23.51 -32.51
C THR A 159 0.38 -22.51 -31.43
N GLU A 160 -0.39 -21.47 -31.16
CA GLU A 160 -0.01 -20.46 -30.17
C GLU A 160 -0.24 -20.93 -28.73
N PRO A 161 0.59 -20.48 -27.77
CA PRO A 161 0.49 -20.87 -26.37
C PRO A 161 -0.89 -20.52 -25.82
N ARG A 162 -1.47 -21.44 -25.05
CA ARG A 162 -2.77 -21.23 -24.41
C ARG A 162 -2.63 -20.14 -23.35
N LEU A 163 -3.27 -18.99 -23.61
CA LEU A 163 -3.28 -17.84 -22.73
C LEU A 163 -4.65 -17.75 -22.02
N VAL A 164 -4.62 -17.56 -20.71
CA VAL A 164 -5.82 -17.34 -19.89
C VAL A 164 -5.65 -16.06 -19.09
N CYS A 165 -6.62 -15.15 -19.17
CA CYS A 165 -6.68 -13.95 -18.35
C CYS A 165 -7.62 -14.18 -17.17
N VAL A 166 -7.07 -14.20 -15.96
CA VAL A 166 -7.83 -14.24 -14.71
C VAL A 166 -7.89 -12.85 -14.10
N THR A 167 -9.08 -12.28 -13.96
CA THR A 167 -9.29 -10.99 -13.31
C THR A 167 -9.66 -11.21 -11.84
N LEU A 168 -8.88 -10.63 -10.94
CA LEU A 168 -9.09 -10.66 -9.50
C LEU A 168 -9.67 -9.32 -9.03
N ARG A 169 -10.75 -9.36 -8.26
CA ARG A 169 -11.34 -8.21 -7.58
C ARG A 169 -10.91 -8.20 -6.12
N ILE A 170 -10.29 -7.11 -5.70
CA ILE A 170 -9.78 -6.91 -4.36
C ILE A 170 -10.67 -5.87 -3.68
N PRO A 171 -11.46 -6.25 -2.66
CA PRO A 171 -12.28 -5.32 -1.91
C PRO A 171 -11.38 -4.34 -1.13
N ARG A 172 -11.68 -3.04 -1.22
CA ARG A 172 -10.94 -1.97 -0.54
C ARG A 172 -11.91 -1.06 0.21
N PRO A 173 -12.37 -1.44 1.41
CA PRO A 173 -13.01 -0.48 2.30
C PRO A 173 -12.03 0.67 2.66
N PRO A 174 -12.50 1.88 2.99
CA PRO A 174 -11.65 2.92 3.54
C PRO A 174 -11.00 2.49 4.86
N THR A 175 -9.67 2.50 4.90
CA THR A 175 -8.92 2.18 6.12
C THR A 175 -8.26 3.42 6.71
N ILE A 176 -7.88 3.34 7.99
CA ILE A 176 -7.09 4.39 8.63
C ILE A 176 -5.80 4.64 7.81
N GLY A 177 -5.51 5.92 7.62
CA GLY A 177 -4.42 6.47 6.83
C GLY A 177 -4.72 6.63 5.33
N ASP A 178 -5.85 6.13 4.83
CA ASP A 178 -6.28 6.40 3.45
C ASP A 178 -6.54 7.88 3.26
N LYS A 179 -6.30 8.35 2.04
CA LYS A 179 -6.33 9.77 1.72
C LYS A 179 -7.61 10.15 1.00
N PHE A 180 -8.20 11.23 1.46
CA PHE A 180 -9.41 11.83 0.92
C PHE A 180 -9.11 13.28 0.57
N ALA A 181 -9.79 13.82 -0.42
CA ALA A 181 -9.62 15.21 -0.80
C ALA A 181 -10.96 15.81 -1.24
N SER A 182 -11.22 17.06 -0.85
CA SER A 182 -12.24 17.87 -1.53
C SER A 182 -11.71 18.34 -2.88
N ARG A 183 -12.59 18.89 -3.71
CA ARG A 183 -12.21 19.45 -5.02
C ARG A 183 -11.43 20.77 -4.91
N ALA A 184 -11.46 21.41 -3.75
CA ALA A 184 -10.73 22.66 -3.48
C ALA A 184 -9.27 22.44 -3.03
N GLY A 185 -8.71 21.24 -3.25
CA GLY A 185 -7.33 20.93 -2.87
C GLY A 185 -7.13 20.64 -1.37
N GLN A 186 -8.21 20.53 -0.58
CA GLN A 186 -8.12 20.10 0.82
C GLN A 186 -7.98 18.59 0.89
N LYS A 187 -6.73 18.14 0.81
CA LYS A 187 -6.36 16.75 1.06
C LYS A 187 -6.19 16.53 2.55
N GLY A 188 -6.76 15.44 3.03
CA GLY A 188 -6.47 14.93 4.37
C GLY A 188 -6.42 13.40 4.45
N ILE A 189 -5.96 12.94 5.60
CA ILE A 189 -5.73 11.54 5.93
C ILE A 189 -6.81 11.09 6.90
N CYS A 190 -7.48 9.97 6.62
CA CYS A 190 -8.40 9.36 7.58
C CYS A 190 -7.63 8.93 8.83
N SER A 191 -7.75 9.69 9.91
CA SER A 191 -7.05 9.43 11.17
C SER A 191 -7.70 8.31 11.94
N GLN A 192 -9.02 8.40 12.09
CA GLN A 192 -9.83 7.44 12.82
C GLN A 192 -11.20 7.29 12.19
N LYS A 193 -11.75 6.08 12.32
CA LYS A 193 -13.17 5.81 12.09
C LYS A 193 -13.89 5.96 13.41
N TYR A 194 -14.58 7.08 13.60
CA TYR A 194 -15.16 7.45 14.90
C TYR A 194 -16.61 6.94 15.00
N PRO A 195 -17.03 6.35 16.14
CA PRO A 195 -18.41 5.88 16.33
C PRO A 195 -19.42 7.01 16.10
N ALA A 196 -20.55 6.70 15.47
CA ALA A 196 -21.59 7.70 15.20
C ALA A 196 -22.25 8.23 16.49
N GLU A 197 -22.34 7.40 17.53
CA GLU A 197 -22.88 7.77 18.84
C GLU A 197 -22.09 8.88 19.52
N ASP A 198 -20.76 8.87 19.35
CA ASP A 198 -19.89 9.86 19.96
C ASP A 198 -19.69 11.10 19.07
N LEU A 199 -20.09 11.05 17.79
CA LEU A 199 -19.99 12.21 16.89
C LEU A 199 -21.05 13.27 17.22
N PRO A 200 -20.77 14.55 16.92
CA PRO A 200 -21.76 15.59 17.12
C PRO A 200 -22.94 15.43 16.16
N PHE A 201 -24.14 15.74 16.62
CA PHE A 201 -25.36 15.64 15.83
C PHE A 201 -26.10 16.98 15.78
N SER A 202 -26.79 17.25 14.68
CA SER A 202 -27.57 18.48 14.50
C SER A 202 -28.95 18.41 15.15
N GLU A 203 -29.65 19.55 15.26
CA GLU A 203 -31.06 19.61 15.68
C GLU A 203 -31.97 18.70 14.84
N THR A 204 -31.65 18.50 13.55
CA THR A 204 -32.38 17.58 12.67
C THR A 204 -31.99 16.11 12.87
N GLY A 205 -31.06 15.81 13.77
CA GLY A 205 -30.54 14.47 14.05
C GLY A 205 -29.54 13.96 12.99
N LEU A 206 -28.94 14.85 12.20
CA LEU A 206 -27.93 14.46 11.22
C LEU A 206 -26.55 14.37 11.90
N ILE A 207 -25.81 13.33 11.54
CA ILE A 207 -24.44 13.08 12.01
C ILE A 207 -23.52 13.29 10.81
N PRO A 208 -22.41 14.04 10.94
CA PRO A 208 -21.49 14.26 9.83
C PRO A 208 -20.88 12.94 9.36
N ASP A 209 -20.64 12.82 8.05
CA ASP A 209 -19.86 11.72 7.47
C ASP A 209 -18.36 11.95 7.65
N ILE A 210 -17.95 13.22 7.54
CA ILE A 210 -16.56 13.67 7.69
C ILE A 210 -16.50 14.82 8.69
N VAL A 211 -15.59 14.74 9.65
CA VAL A 211 -15.21 15.87 10.48
C VAL A 211 -13.88 16.42 9.98
N PHE A 212 -13.87 17.73 9.71
CA PHE A 212 -12.70 18.44 9.22
C PHE A 212 -12.33 19.58 10.18
N ASN A 213 -11.05 19.73 10.44
CA ASN A 213 -10.58 20.69 11.42
C ASN A 213 -10.54 22.13 10.86
N PRO A 214 -11.14 23.13 11.55
CA PRO A 214 -11.08 24.53 11.15
C PRO A 214 -9.64 25.07 10.99
N HIS A 215 -8.66 24.55 11.73
CA HIS A 215 -7.27 24.99 11.63
C HIS A 215 -6.62 24.73 10.25
N GLY A 216 -7.23 23.87 9.43
CA GLY A 216 -6.77 23.62 8.06
C GLY A 216 -7.10 24.74 7.06
N PHE A 217 -7.97 25.70 7.41
CA PHE A 217 -8.41 26.78 6.50
C PHE A 217 -7.46 27.99 6.44
N PRO A 218 -6.99 28.56 7.57
CA PRO A 218 -6.22 29.82 7.54
C PRO A 218 -4.94 29.74 6.71
N SER A 219 -4.22 28.62 6.79
CA SER A 219 -2.96 28.43 6.06
C SER A 219 -3.15 28.16 4.57
N ARG A 220 -4.24 27.48 4.19
CA ARG A 220 -4.50 27.08 2.79
C ARG A 220 -5.39 28.07 2.04
N MET A 221 -6.12 28.92 2.74
CA MET A 221 -7.04 29.93 2.19
C MET A 221 -8.07 29.32 1.20
N THR A 222 -8.51 28.07 1.44
CA THR A 222 -9.44 27.34 0.55
C THR A 222 -10.90 27.72 0.81
N ILE A 223 -11.25 28.98 0.57
CA ILE A 223 -12.60 29.54 0.78
C ILE A 223 -13.63 28.84 -0.12
N ALA A 224 -13.20 28.34 -1.29
CA ALA A 224 -14.05 27.60 -2.22
C ALA A 224 -14.75 26.40 -1.57
N MET A 225 -14.09 25.69 -0.64
CA MET A 225 -14.71 24.58 0.09
C MET A 225 -15.83 25.07 1.01
N MET A 226 -15.70 26.26 1.62
CA MET A 226 -16.75 26.83 2.47
C MET A 226 -17.98 27.22 1.63
N ILE A 227 -17.76 27.85 0.47
CA ILE A 227 -18.84 28.16 -0.48
C ILE A 227 -19.51 26.87 -0.96
N GLU A 228 -18.73 25.83 -1.26
CA GLU A 228 -19.24 24.51 -1.65
C GLU A 228 -20.10 23.88 -0.55
N THR A 229 -19.72 23.99 0.73
CA THR A 229 -20.52 23.48 1.86
C THR A 229 -21.92 24.12 1.91
N MET A 230 -22.00 25.45 1.74
CA MET A 230 -23.28 26.18 1.72
C MET A 230 -24.10 25.82 0.48
N ALA A 231 -23.46 25.84 -0.69
CA ALA A 231 -24.12 25.52 -1.95
C ALA A 231 -24.63 24.07 -1.96
N GLY A 232 -23.81 23.11 -1.55
CA GLY A 232 -24.18 21.69 -1.50
C GLY A 232 -25.36 21.42 -0.57
N LYS A 233 -25.41 22.10 0.58
CA LYS A 233 -26.55 22.02 1.50
C LYS A 233 -27.82 22.63 0.89
N SER A 234 -27.72 23.83 0.32
CA SER A 234 -28.84 24.49 -0.39
C SER A 234 -29.37 23.63 -1.55
N ALA A 235 -28.46 23.03 -2.32
CA ALA A 235 -28.79 22.12 -3.42
C ALA A 235 -29.60 20.91 -2.94
N ALA A 236 -29.18 20.28 -1.83
CA ALA A 236 -29.89 19.14 -1.27
C ALA A 236 -31.29 19.50 -0.73
N LEU A 237 -31.47 20.71 -0.21
CA LEU A 237 -32.77 21.18 0.30
C LEU A 237 -33.77 21.47 -0.82
N HIS A 238 -33.35 22.20 -1.84
CA HIS A 238 -34.21 22.64 -2.93
C HIS A 238 -34.29 21.63 -4.10
N GLY A 239 -33.50 20.55 -4.05
CA GLY A 239 -33.40 19.59 -5.14
C GLY A 239 -32.76 20.17 -6.40
N LEU A 240 -31.85 21.13 -6.23
CA LEU A 240 -31.18 21.85 -7.31
C LEU A 240 -29.72 21.41 -7.47
N VAL A 241 -29.14 21.69 -8.63
CA VAL A 241 -27.69 21.60 -8.85
C VAL A 241 -27.20 23.01 -9.12
N HIS A 242 -26.23 23.46 -8.32
CA HIS A 242 -25.72 24.83 -8.41
C HIS A 242 -24.52 24.92 -9.35
N ASP A 243 -24.48 25.99 -10.15
CA ASP A 243 -23.40 26.26 -11.08
C ASP A 243 -22.16 26.80 -10.35
N ALA A 244 -21.05 26.08 -10.49
CA ALA A 244 -19.75 26.43 -9.92
C ALA A 244 -18.77 27.05 -10.93
N THR A 245 -19.26 27.52 -12.09
CA THR A 245 -18.40 28.13 -13.12
C THR A 245 -17.71 29.39 -12.56
N PRO A 246 -16.37 29.50 -12.70
CA PRO A 246 -15.63 30.67 -12.21
C PRO A 246 -16.15 31.98 -12.80
N PHE A 247 -15.97 33.09 -12.05
CA PHE A 247 -16.33 34.46 -12.46
C PHE A 247 -17.82 34.73 -12.68
N ARG A 248 -18.72 33.85 -12.22
CA ARG A 248 -20.17 34.14 -12.19
C ARG A 248 -20.57 35.15 -11.12
N PHE A 249 -19.90 35.09 -9.97
CA PHE A 249 -20.13 35.97 -8.84
C PHE A 249 -19.21 37.17 -8.93
N SER A 250 -19.69 38.31 -8.43
CA SER A 250 -18.96 39.58 -8.39
C SER A 250 -18.96 40.12 -6.97
N GLU A 251 -18.17 41.16 -6.70
CA GLU A 251 -18.15 41.80 -5.38
C GLU A 251 -19.52 42.37 -4.97
N LYS A 252 -20.35 42.80 -5.93
CA LYS A 252 -21.72 43.28 -5.68
C LYS A 252 -22.73 42.15 -5.48
N HIS A 253 -22.47 40.99 -6.06
CA HIS A 253 -23.31 39.80 -5.97
C HIS A 253 -22.45 38.62 -5.53
N THR A 254 -22.19 38.58 -4.22
CA THR A 254 -21.32 37.56 -3.63
C THR A 254 -22.01 36.19 -3.62
N ALA A 255 -21.21 35.13 -3.72
CA ALA A 255 -21.72 33.76 -3.64
C ALA A 255 -22.31 33.45 -2.26
N ILE A 256 -21.73 34.01 -1.19
CA ILE A 256 -22.17 33.82 0.19
C ILE A 256 -23.58 34.37 0.36
N ASP A 257 -23.86 35.58 -0.15
CA ASP A 257 -25.19 36.17 -0.02
C ASP A 257 -26.24 35.44 -0.85
N TYR A 258 -25.86 34.95 -2.03
CA TYR A 258 -26.76 34.16 -2.87
C TYR A 258 -27.17 32.85 -2.19
N PHE A 259 -26.20 32.06 -1.72
CA PHE A 259 -26.48 30.79 -1.06
C PHE A 259 -27.08 30.99 0.34
N GLY A 260 -26.72 32.05 1.05
CA GLY A 260 -27.28 32.36 2.37
C GLY A 260 -28.78 32.63 2.33
N LYS A 261 -29.25 33.42 1.36
CA LYS A 261 -30.69 33.65 1.15
C LYS A 261 -31.43 32.36 0.78
N LEU A 262 -30.80 31.46 0.01
CA LEU A 262 -31.38 30.17 -0.31
C LEU A 262 -31.44 29.23 0.90
N LEU A 263 -30.46 29.28 1.80
CA LEU A 263 -30.48 28.52 3.05
C LEU A 263 -31.56 29.05 4.00
N GLU A 264 -31.70 30.37 4.11
CA GLU A 264 -32.75 31.03 4.88
C GLU A 264 -34.16 30.66 4.37
N ALA A 265 -34.35 30.67 3.05
CA ALA A 265 -35.59 30.18 2.42
C ALA A 265 -35.86 28.69 2.69
N GLY A 266 -34.81 27.90 2.95
CA GLY A 266 -34.89 26.50 3.36
C GLY A 266 -35.06 26.29 4.87
N GLY A 267 -35.16 27.36 5.67
CA GLY A 267 -35.31 27.29 7.13
C GLY A 267 -34.01 27.09 7.91
N TYR A 268 -32.85 27.24 7.27
CA TYR A 268 -31.54 27.15 7.93
C TYR A 268 -30.91 28.53 8.14
N ASN A 269 -29.85 28.59 8.95
CA ASN A 269 -29.11 29.83 9.15
C ASN A 269 -28.48 30.33 7.83
N TYR A 270 -28.54 31.65 7.65
CA TYR A 270 -27.97 32.38 6.52
C TYR A 270 -26.48 32.05 6.29
N TYR A 271 -25.69 31.93 7.35
CA TYR A 271 -24.26 31.66 7.26
C TYR A 271 -23.91 30.17 7.08
N GLY A 272 -24.91 29.28 7.00
CA GLY A 272 -24.67 27.84 6.88
C GLY A 272 -24.15 27.16 8.15
N THR A 273 -24.19 27.84 9.30
CA THR A 273 -23.94 27.21 10.60
C THR A 273 -25.20 26.54 11.14
N GLU A 274 -25.04 25.49 11.92
CA GLU A 274 -26.10 24.77 12.60
C GLU A 274 -25.73 24.56 14.07
N ARG A 275 -26.74 24.51 14.93
CA ARG A 275 -26.58 24.08 16.31
C ARG A 275 -26.32 22.59 16.33
N LEU A 276 -25.17 22.22 16.91
CA LEU A 276 -24.79 20.83 17.12
C LEU A 276 -24.75 20.53 18.62
N TYR A 277 -24.99 19.27 18.94
CA TYR A 277 -24.89 18.71 20.28
C TYR A 277 -23.69 17.77 20.33
N SER A 278 -22.99 17.75 21.46
CA SER A 278 -21.90 16.81 21.71
C SER A 278 -22.46 15.40 21.81
N GLY A 279 -21.92 14.45 21.03
CA GLY A 279 -22.31 13.04 21.12
C GLY A 279 -21.90 12.40 22.45
N VAL A 280 -20.76 12.83 23.00
CA VAL A 280 -20.23 12.34 24.29
C VAL A 280 -21.02 12.88 25.48
N ASP A 281 -21.26 14.20 25.54
CA ASP A 281 -21.87 14.85 26.72
C ASP A 281 -23.38 15.03 26.60
N GLY A 282 -23.94 14.95 25.38
CA GLY A 282 -25.33 15.27 25.09
C GLY A 282 -25.70 16.76 25.22
N ARG A 283 -24.73 17.64 25.51
CA ARG A 283 -24.93 19.08 25.67
C ARG A 283 -24.82 19.83 24.36
N GLU A 284 -25.55 20.93 24.25
CA GLU A 284 -25.41 21.88 23.14
C GLU A 284 -24.01 22.50 23.13
N MET A 285 -23.44 22.67 21.93
CA MET A 285 -22.17 23.34 21.77
C MET A 285 -22.31 24.84 22.01
N THR A 286 -21.21 25.49 22.43
CA THR A 286 -21.21 26.92 22.77
C THR A 286 -21.39 27.83 21.55
N ALA A 287 -21.08 27.36 20.35
CA ALA A 287 -21.21 28.09 19.11
C ALA A 287 -21.79 27.20 18.02
N ASP A 288 -22.50 27.83 17.09
CA ASP A 288 -23.03 27.14 15.90
C ASP A 288 -21.86 26.70 15.02
N ILE A 289 -21.96 25.49 14.50
CA ILE A 289 -20.90 24.83 13.75
C ILE A 289 -21.23 24.89 12.26
N PHE A 290 -20.21 25.18 11.45
CA PHE A 290 -20.37 25.20 10.01
C PHE A 290 -20.56 23.77 9.46
N PHE A 291 -21.74 23.52 8.90
CA PHE A 291 -22.23 22.18 8.58
C PHE A 291 -22.93 22.18 7.21
N GLY A 292 -22.56 21.24 6.35
CA GLY A 292 -23.19 21.13 5.03
C GLY A 292 -22.58 20.03 4.18
N ILE A 293 -22.76 20.10 2.86
CA ILE A 293 -22.43 19.00 1.96
C ILE A 293 -21.29 19.41 1.02
N VAL A 294 -20.25 18.58 0.98
CA VAL A 294 -19.09 18.78 0.10
C VAL A 294 -18.84 17.52 -0.71
N HIS A 295 -18.44 17.68 -1.98
CA HIS A 295 -18.09 16.55 -2.81
C HIS A 295 -16.66 16.08 -2.54
N TYR A 296 -16.51 14.86 -2.00
CA TYR A 296 -15.24 14.27 -1.59
C TYR A 296 -14.76 13.18 -2.54
N GLN A 297 -13.44 13.15 -2.75
CA GLN A 297 -12.76 12.19 -3.61
C GLN A 297 -11.83 11.31 -2.80
N ARG A 298 -11.93 9.98 -2.96
CA ARG A 298 -10.98 9.04 -2.36
C ARG A 298 -9.75 8.86 -3.25
N LEU A 299 -8.55 9.09 -2.73
CA LEU A 299 -7.32 8.98 -3.51
C LEU A 299 -6.89 7.52 -3.72
N ARG A 300 -6.17 7.25 -4.81
CA ARG A 300 -5.73 5.87 -5.18
C ARG A 300 -4.59 5.31 -4.33
N HIS A 301 -3.83 6.17 -3.66
CA HIS A 301 -2.65 5.78 -2.90
C HIS A 301 -3.07 5.34 -1.49
N MET A 302 -3.33 4.05 -1.34
CA MET A 302 -3.78 3.43 -0.09
C MET A 302 -2.60 3.10 0.84
N VAL A 303 -2.89 2.99 2.13
CA VAL A 303 -1.88 2.67 3.17
C VAL A 303 -1.44 1.22 3.10
N PHE A 304 -2.37 0.32 2.77
CA PHE A 304 -2.07 -1.10 2.67
C PHE A 304 -0.94 -1.39 1.67
N ASP A 305 -0.83 -0.55 0.63
CA ASP A 305 0.21 -0.62 -0.38
C ASP A 305 1.57 -0.07 0.10
N LYS A 306 1.73 0.37 1.35
CA LYS A 306 2.96 1.04 1.83
C LYS A 306 3.64 0.38 3.02
N TRP A 307 2.90 -0.27 3.92
CA TRP A 307 3.52 -0.87 5.10
C TRP A 307 4.43 -2.04 4.72
N GLN A 308 5.51 -2.22 5.48
CA GLN A 308 6.44 -3.35 5.36
C GLN A 308 7.04 -3.66 6.73
N VAL A 309 7.28 -4.94 6.99
CA VAL A 309 7.93 -5.42 8.20
C VAL A 309 8.86 -6.57 7.83
N ARG A 310 10.01 -6.64 8.49
CA ARG A 310 10.99 -7.72 8.32
C ARG A 310 11.65 -7.97 9.67
N SER A 311 11.66 -9.23 10.09
CA SER A 311 12.50 -9.73 11.19
C SER A 311 13.77 -10.34 10.59
N THR A 312 13.63 -11.49 9.94
CA THR A 312 14.66 -12.16 9.14
C THR A 312 14.14 -12.38 7.72
N GLY A 313 15.00 -12.79 6.80
CA GLY A 313 14.55 -13.02 5.43
C GLY A 313 15.68 -13.36 4.47
N PRO A 314 15.35 -13.51 3.18
CA PRO A 314 16.34 -13.77 2.15
C PRO A 314 17.41 -12.67 2.13
N VAL A 315 18.63 -13.12 1.88
CA VAL A 315 19.82 -12.29 1.70
C VAL A 315 20.33 -12.45 0.28
N ASP A 316 21.03 -11.43 -0.19
CA ASP A 316 21.73 -11.47 -1.45
C ASP A 316 22.90 -12.47 -1.39
N ALA A 317 23.13 -13.21 -2.47
CA ALA A 317 24.14 -14.27 -2.47
C ALA A 317 25.57 -13.73 -2.40
N ILE A 318 25.81 -12.53 -2.94
CA ILE A 318 27.13 -11.92 -3.04
C ILE A 318 27.47 -11.19 -1.73
N THR A 319 26.57 -10.28 -1.34
CA THR A 319 26.83 -9.37 -0.20
C THR A 319 26.35 -9.90 1.14
N GLN A 320 25.54 -10.98 1.15
CA GLN A 320 24.79 -11.45 2.31
C GLN A 320 23.91 -10.40 2.99
N GLN A 321 23.64 -9.28 2.32
CA GLN A 321 22.76 -8.24 2.83
C GLN A 321 21.28 -8.56 2.55
N PRO A 322 20.36 -8.02 3.35
CA PRO A 322 18.93 -8.06 3.05
C PRO A 322 18.59 -7.66 1.61
N ILE A 323 17.88 -8.53 0.88
CA ILE A 323 17.48 -8.22 -0.51
C ILE A 323 16.55 -7.00 -0.60
N LYS A 324 16.50 -6.38 -1.78
CA LYS A 324 15.53 -5.31 -2.08
C LYS A 324 14.15 -5.89 -2.40
N GLY A 325 13.11 -5.20 -1.92
CA GLY A 325 11.75 -5.33 -2.41
C GLY A 325 10.78 -5.96 -1.43
N ARG A 326 9.72 -5.23 -1.10
CA ARG A 326 8.70 -5.60 -0.13
C ARG A 326 7.99 -6.93 -0.43
N LYS A 327 7.67 -7.21 -1.70
CA LYS A 327 7.02 -8.47 -2.08
C LYS A 327 7.86 -9.70 -1.71
N ARG A 328 9.19 -9.57 -1.73
CA ARG A 328 10.15 -10.63 -1.40
C ARG A 328 10.60 -10.62 0.07
N GLY A 329 9.96 -9.83 0.93
CA GLY A 329 10.40 -9.66 2.32
C GLY A 329 11.74 -8.91 2.42
N GLY A 330 11.99 -7.99 1.50
CA GLY A 330 13.21 -7.20 1.48
C GLY A 330 13.39 -6.30 2.71
N GLY A 331 14.64 -5.98 3.01
CA GLY A 331 15.01 -5.13 4.16
C GLY A 331 14.70 -3.66 3.93
N VAL A 332 14.61 -2.91 5.04
CA VAL A 332 14.59 -1.45 5.01
C VAL A 332 16.02 -0.98 4.83
N ARG A 333 16.25 -0.11 3.85
CA ARG A 333 17.58 0.45 3.61
C ARG A 333 17.89 1.48 4.70
N PHE A 334 18.99 1.28 5.40
CA PHE A 334 19.63 2.30 6.22
C PHE A 334 20.67 2.99 5.34
N GLY A 335 20.43 4.26 5.00
CA GLY A 335 21.22 5.00 4.03
C GLY A 335 22.32 5.84 4.69
N GLU A 336 22.88 6.72 3.86
CA GLU A 336 23.96 7.61 4.27
C GLU A 336 23.46 8.72 5.21
N MET A 337 22.28 9.29 4.93
CA MET A 337 21.69 10.32 5.79
C MET A 337 21.39 9.79 7.19
N GLU A 338 20.92 8.54 7.31
CA GLU A 338 20.65 7.92 8.59
C GLU A 338 21.94 7.56 9.34
N ARG A 339 23.01 7.18 8.62
CA ARG A 339 24.36 7.01 9.19
C ARG A 339 24.84 8.30 9.84
N ASP A 340 24.79 9.40 9.09
CA ASP A 340 25.30 10.69 9.54
C ASP A 340 24.48 11.22 10.73
N ALA A 341 23.17 11.00 10.74
CA ALA A 341 22.33 11.30 11.90
C ALA A 341 22.79 10.55 13.16
N LEU A 342 23.04 9.24 13.09
CA LEU A 342 23.51 8.47 14.26
C LEU A 342 24.91 8.88 14.71
N ILE A 343 25.80 9.22 13.78
CA ILE A 343 27.14 9.73 14.11
C ILE A 343 27.02 11.06 14.85
N SER A 344 26.16 11.97 14.39
CA SER A 344 25.94 13.27 15.05
C SER A 344 25.40 13.12 16.47
N HIS A 345 24.57 12.11 16.73
CA HIS A 345 24.09 11.77 18.07
C HIS A 345 25.13 11.04 18.96
N GLY A 346 26.30 10.66 18.43
CA GLY A 346 27.30 9.88 19.16
C GLY A 346 26.85 8.44 19.47
N ALA A 347 25.83 7.93 18.77
CA ALA A 347 25.22 6.63 19.05
C ALA A 347 25.99 5.47 18.38
N ALA A 348 27.26 5.28 18.77
CA ALA A 348 28.17 4.31 18.14
C ALA A 348 27.64 2.86 18.18
N PHE A 349 27.03 2.44 19.30
CA PHE A 349 26.45 1.10 19.42
C PHE A 349 25.27 0.87 18.49
N LEU A 350 24.39 1.87 18.31
CA LEU A 350 23.27 1.77 17.36
C LEU A 350 23.77 1.74 15.91
N LEU A 351 24.83 2.49 15.61
CA LEU A 351 25.44 2.48 14.29
C LEU A 351 26.01 1.10 13.96
N GLN A 352 26.78 0.51 14.90
CA GLN A 352 27.33 -0.83 14.76
C GLN A 352 26.22 -1.90 14.66
N ASP A 353 25.16 -1.78 15.46
CA ASP A 353 24.03 -2.70 15.40
C ASP A 353 23.34 -2.68 14.02
N ARG A 354 23.05 -1.50 13.47
CA ARG A 354 22.32 -1.36 12.21
C ARG A 354 23.15 -1.65 10.97
N LEU A 355 24.40 -1.21 10.92
CA LEU A 355 25.26 -1.37 9.74
C LEU A 355 26.04 -2.69 9.73
N PHE A 356 26.28 -3.32 10.89
CA PHE A 356 27.08 -4.54 10.98
C PHE A 356 26.29 -5.74 11.51
N HIS A 357 25.80 -5.70 12.75
CA HIS A 357 25.20 -6.88 13.39
C HIS A 357 23.91 -7.35 12.71
N ASN A 358 23.04 -6.42 12.31
CA ASN A 358 21.74 -6.71 11.69
C ASN A 358 21.76 -6.71 10.15
N SER A 359 22.95 -6.68 9.53
CA SER A 359 23.11 -6.64 8.07
C SER A 359 23.90 -7.85 7.56
N ASP A 360 25.23 -7.74 7.52
CA ASP A 360 26.12 -8.68 6.85
C ASP A 360 27.32 -9.10 7.72
N LYS A 361 27.12 -9.20 9.05
CA LYS A 361 28.10 -9.76 9.98
C LYS A 361 28.53 -11.16 9.51
N THR A 362 29.83 -11.33 9.24
CA THR A 362 30.41 -12.62 8.89
C THR A 362 31.70 -12.89 9.64
N HIS A 363 31.89 -14.14 10.05
CA HIS A 363 33.16 -14.62 10.60
C HIS A 363 34.04 -15.08 9.43
N SER A 364 35.18 -14.42 9.23
CA SER A 364 36.15 -14.80 8.20
C SER A 364 37.47 -15.21 8.82
N LEU A 365 38.14 -16.17 8.18
CA LEU A 365 39.50 -16.55 8.51
C LEU A 365 40.47 -15.49 8.02
N VAL A 366 41.51 -15.22 8.82
CA VAL A 366 42.62 -14.35 8.46
C VAL A 366 43.93 -14.98 8.91
N CYS A 367 45.00 -14.81 8.13
CA CYS A 367 46.33 -15.25 8.52
C CYS A 367 47.14 -14.11 9.14
N ASN A 368 47.65 -14.28 10.35
CA ASN A 368 48.47 -13.30 11.07
C ASN A 368 49.80 -13.01 10.38
N LYS A 369 50.38 -13.98 9.65
CA LYS A 369 51.66 -13.81 8.95
C LYS A 369 51.51 -12.97 7.67
N CYS A 370 50.57 -13.33 6.79
CA CYS A 370 50.43 -12.66 5.49
C CYS A 370 49.34 -11.56 5.47
N GLY A 371 48.53 -11.45 6.52
CA GLY A 371 47.42 -10.49 6.60
C GLY A 371 46.38 -10.67 5.50
N SER A 372 46.20 -11.87 4.95
CA SER A 372 45.23 -12.12 3.87
C SER A 372 43.99 -12.82 4.42
N ILE A 373 42.82 -12.39 3.97
CA ILE A 373 41.51 -12.98 4.29
C ILE A 373 41.13 -14.08 3.27
N LEU A 374 41.70 -14.06 2.07
CA LEU A 374 41.35 -15.00 0.98
C LEU A 374 42.25 -16.24 0.93
N ALA A 375 43.47 -16.14 1.46
CA ALA A 375 44.45 -17.24 1.47
C ALA A 375 44.16 -18.37 2.48
N PRO A 376 43.56 -18.14 3.66
CA PRO A 376 43.21 -19.20 4.59
C PRO A 376 42.15 -20.15 4.01
N LEU A 377 42.44 -21.45 4.09
CA LEU A 377 41.53 -22.51 3.65
C LEU A 377 41.06 -23.29 4.87
N LYS A 378 39.73 -23.42 4.98
CA LYS A 378 39.10 -24.31 5.95
C LYS A 378 39.16 -25.74 5.41
N LYS A 379 39.89 -26.63 6.08
CA LYS A 379 39.97 -28.03 5.65
C LYS A 379 38.75 -28.80 6.14
N ILE A 380 38.17 -29.61 5.24
CA ILE A 380 37.01 -30.45 5.54
C ILE A 380 37.44 -31.56 6.52
N VAL A 381 36.65 -31.76 7.57
CA VAL A 381 36.84 -32.86 8.52
C VAL A 381 36.69 -34.18 7.78
N LYS A 382 37.78 -34.95 7.68
CA LYS A 382 37.76 -36.27 7.02
C LYS A 382 37.47 -37.34 8.08
N ARG A 383 36.59 -38.28 7.73
CA ARG A 383 36.35 -39.48 8.54
C ARG A 383 37.49 -40.46 8.28
N SER A 384 38.20 -40.85 9.34
CA SER A 384 39.28 -41.84 9.21
C SER A 384 38.71 -43.20 8.80
N GLN A 385 39.19 -43.76 7.69
CA GLN A 385 38.74 -45.06 7.16
C GLN A 385 39.02 -46.22 8.12
N ASN A 386 40.04 -46.11 8.97
CA ASN A 386 40.48 -47.21 9.85
C ASN A 386 39.86 -47.19 11.25
N THR A 387 39.44 -46.02 11.76
CA THR A 387 39.00 -45.87 13.16
C THR A 387 37.61 -45.27 13.32
N GLY A 388 36.97 -44.82 12.23
CA GLY A 388 35.64 -44.20 12.23
C GLY A 388 35.57 -42.83 12.93
N LYS A 389 36.65 -42.38 13.59
CA LYS A 389 36.75 -41.11 14.30
C LYS A 389 36.91 -39.94 13.33
N LEU A 390 36.26 -38.81 13.64
CA LEU A 390 36.45 -37.55 12.94
C LEU A 390 37.76 -36.91 13.43
N HIS A 391 38.70 -36.65 12.51
CA HIS A 391 39.89 -35.86 12.80
C HIS A 391 39.71 -34.45 12.21
N SER A 392 39.67 -33.44 13.08
CA SER A 392 39.78 -32.05 12.65
C SER A 392 41.22 -31.76 12.25
N VAL A 393 41.43 -31.41 10.99
CA VAL A 393 42.73 -30.93 10.49
C VAL A 393 42.79 -29.43 10.73
N PRO A 394 43.91 -28.86 11.23
CA PRO A 394 44.02 -27.43 11.44
C PRO A 394 43.84 -26.64 10.13
N ASP A 395 43.23 -25.46 10.23
CA ASP A 395 43.07 -24.53 9.12
C ASP A 395 44.46 -24.08 8.64
N THR A 396 44.67 -23.99 7.33
CA THR A 396 46.00 -23.69 6.75
C THR A 396 45.94 -22.52 5.78
N CYS A 397 46.95 -21.66 5.80
CA CYS A 397 47.08 -20.58 4.82
C CYS A 397 47.76 -21.08 3.54
N ARG A 398 47.15 -20.84 2.37
CA ARG A 398 47.72 -21.23 1.07
C ARG A 398 49.03 -20.50 0.74
N LEU A 399 49.17 -19.25 1.17
CA LEU A 399 50.36 -18.43 0.88
C LEU A 399 51.53 -18.75 1.81
N CYS A 400 51.26 -19.08 3.08
CA CYS A 400 52.30 -19.34 4.07
C CYS A 400 52.61 -20.83 4.25
N GLY A 401 51.75 -21.75 3.80
CA GLY A 401 51.87 -23.19 4.05
C GLY A 401 51.58 -23.63 5.49
N ASP A 402 51.64 -22.70 6.45
CA ASP A 402 51.45 -22.97 7.87
C ASP A 402 50.00 -22.76 8.35
N GLY A 403 49.59 -23.53 9.35
CA GLY A 403 48.31 -23.38 10.06
C GLY A 403 48.39 -22.69 11.43
N SER A 404 49.59 -22.43 11.95
CA SER A 404 49.80 -21.93 13.32
C SER A 404 49.36 -20.48 13.55
N GLY A 405 49.17 -19.70 12.49
CA GLY A 405 48.82 -18.28 12.56
C GLY A 405 47.51 -17.93 11.86
N VAL A 406 46.51 -18.82 11.88
CA VAL A 406 45.18 -18.54 11.31
C VAL A 406 44.20 -18.24 12.44
N GLY A 407 43.58 -17.06 12.39
CA GLY A 407 42.58 -16.59 13.35
C GLY A 407 41.22 -16.29 12.72
N TYR A 408 40.22 -16.06 13.55
CA TYR A 408 38.89 -15.62 13.15
C TYR A 408 38.70 -14.14 13.46
N ILE A 409 38.17 -13.39 12.50
CA ILE A 409 37.76 -12.00 12.66
C ILE A 409 36.30 -11.81 12.23
N GLU A 410 35.62 -10.86 12.86
CA GLU A 410 34.28 -10.45 12.41
C GLU A 410 34.41 -9.29 11.43
N ILE A 411 33.90 -9.46 10.21
CA ILE A 411 33.93 -8.44 9.16
C ILE A 411 32.60 -8.42 8.39
N PRO A 412 32.24 -7.29 7.75
CA PRO A 412 31.11 -7.26 6.84
C PRO A 412 31.39 -8.16 5.64
N CYS A 413 30.41 -8.94 5.20
CA CYS A 413 30.54 -9.79 4.02
C CYS A 413 30.82 -8.95 2.76
N SER A 414 30.17 -7.77 2.65
CA SER A 414 30.43 -6.80 1.59
C SER A 414 31.91 -6.38 1.50
N PHE A 415 32.60 -6.30 2.64
CA PHE A 415 34.02 -5.97 2.67
C PHE A 415 34.89 -7.15 2.18
N LYS A 416 34.53 -8.39 2.51
CA LYS A 416 35.18 -9.58 1.93
C LYS A 416 35.02 -9.63 0.41
N TYR A 417 33.84 -9.26 -0.09
CA TYR A 417 33.58 -9.14 -1.52
C TYR A 417 34.46 -8.05 -2.16
N LEU A 418 34.58 -6.87 -1.53
CA LEU A 418 35.49 -5.81 -1.98
C LEU A 418 36.95 -6.29 -2.09
N VAL A 419 37.47 -7.01 -1.10
CA VAL A 419 38.84 -7.55 -1.14
C VAL A 419 39.02 -8.54 -2.29
N THR A 420 37.97 -9.30 -2.62
CA THR A 420 37.97 -10.25 -3.74
C THR A 420 38.00 -9.51 -5.09
N GLU A 421 37.20 -8.46 -5.25
CA GLU A 421 37.21 -7.61 -6.45
C GLU A 421 38.52 -6.83 -6.60
N LEU A 422 39.11 -6.32 -5.51
CA LEU A 422 40.43 -5.69 -5.58
C LEU A 422 41.50 -6.69 -6.04
N SER A 423 41.42 -7.93 -5.57
CA SER A 423 42.34 -9.00 -5.97
C SER A 423 42.20 -9.37 -7.46
N SER A 424 41.01 -9.23 -8.04
CA SER A 424 40.77 -9.49 -9.47
C SER A 424 41.48 -8.46 -10.37
N VAL A 425 41.70 -7.24 -9.85
CA VAL A 425 42.47 -6.16 -10.50
C VAL A 425 43.93 -6.12 -10.01
N ASN A 426 44.42 -7.22 -9.41
CA ASN A 426 45.79 -7.35 -8.87
C ASN A 426 46.14 -6.37 -7.73
N ILE A 427 45.15 -5.81 -7.03
CA ILE A 427 45.35 -4.99 -5.83
C ILE A 427 45.26 -5.90 -4.60
N ASN A 428 46.35 -6.01 -3.85
CA ASN A 428 46.43 -6.87 -2.67
C ASN A 428 46.17 -6.07 -1.38
N ALA A 429 45.05 -6.33 -0.71
CA ALA A 429 44.73 -5.77 0.60
C ALA A 429 45.31 -6.63 1.74
N ARG A 430 46.19 -6.06 2.57
CA ARG A 430 46.82 -6.73 3.72
C ARG A 430 46.36 -6.14 5.04
N PHE A 431 45.90 -7.00 5.94
CA PHE A 431 45.46 -6.65 7.29
C PHE A 431 46.63 -6.67 8.26
N LYS A 432 46.84 -5.57 8.97
CA LYS A 432 47.70 -5.53 10.15
C LYS A 432 46.85 -5.90 11.36
N LEU A 433 46.95 -7.14 11.80
CA LEU A 433 46.28 -7.60 13.01
C LEU A 433 47.13 -7.18 14.21
N MET A 434 46.53 -6.46 15.14
CA MET A 434 47.11 -6.21 16.46
C MET A 434 46.38 -7.12 17.45
N GLU A 435 47.12 -7.80 18.31
CA GLU A 435 46.53 -8.45 19.47
C GLU A 435 46.07 -7.33 20.41
N ILE A 436 44.79 -7.36 20.77
CA ILE A 436 44.17 -6.45 21.74
C ILE A 436 44.33 -7.05 23.14
#